data_AF-A0A3D1KHV2-F1
#
_entry.id   AF-A0A3D1KHV2-F1
#
_cell.length_a   1.000
_cell.length_b   1.000
_cell.length_c   1.000
_cell.angle_alpha   90.00
_cell.angle_beta   90.00
_cell.angle_gamma   90.00
#
_symmetry.space_group_name_H-M   'P 1'
#
loop_
_entity.id
_entity.type
_entity.pdbx_description
1 polymer ?
#
loop_
_entity_poly.entity_id
_entity_poly.type
_entity_poly.pdbx_seq_one_letter_code
_entity_poly.pdbx_strand_id
1 'polypeptide(L)'
;QWAILDPIAAVIVSIFIIKAAYRLLRQSTGDLLEQSLPDDVEKNIMQIAQSEPDVSGMHHLCTRRLGNHIAIEMHIRMPAGLSLYEAHRHATNIEQRLKAAYGPATHVVIHMEPIKNDGKYASPI
;
A
#
# COMPACT_ATOMS: atom_id res chain seq x y z
N GLN A 1 -43.95 36.96 -18.15
CA GLN A 1 -43.29 35.91 -18.96
C GLN A 1 -41.84 35.64 -18.52
N TRP A 2 -41.54 35.67 -17.20
CA TRP A 2 -40.22 35.33 -16.63
C TRP A 2 -40.19 33.93 -16.00
N ALA A 3 -41.34 33.25 -15.91
CA ALA A 3 -41.50 31.97 -15.21
C ALA A 3 -40.80 30.77 -15.88
N ILE A 4 -40.30 30.92 -17.11
CA ILE A 4 -39.60 29.86 -17.85
C ILE A 4 -38.08 30.00 -17.73
N LEU A 5 -37.57 31.22 -17.48
CA LEU A 5 -36.14 31.46 -17.24
C LEU A 5 -35.67 30.84 -15.92
N ASP A 6 -36.52 30.84 -14.89
CA ASP A 6 -36.20 30.31 -13.56
C ASP A 6 -35.97 28.77 -13.57
N PRO A 7 -36.83 27.94 -14.20
CA PRO A 7 -36.54 26.51 -14.40
C PRO A 7 -35.28 26.24 -15.21
N ILE A 8 -35.01 27.02 -16.26
CA ILE A 8 -33.81 26.84 -17.10
C ILE A 8 -32.54 27.16 -16.29
N ALA A 9 -32.55 28.24 -15.51
CA ALA A 9 -31.46 28.59 -14.61
C ALA A 9 -31.24 27.50 -13.56
N ALA A 10 -32.31 26.94 -12.99
CA ALA A 10 -32.23 25.85 -12.03
C ALA A 10 -31.59 24.57 -12.62
N VAL A 11 -31.93 24.21 -13.87
CA VAL A 11 -31.31 23.06 -14.56
C VAL A 11 -29.82 23.30 -14.80
N ILE A 12 -29.44 24.49 -15.25
CA ILE A 12 -28.03 24.84 -15.47
C ILE A 12 -27.23 24.75 -14.16
N VAL A 13 -27.75 25.33 -13.08
CA VAL A 13 -27.12 25.27 -11.75
C VAL A 13 -27.04 23.82 -11.25
N SER A 14 -28.09 23.02 -11.43
CA SER A 14 -28.10 21.61 -11.06
C SER A 14 -26.99 20.83 -11.77
N ILE A 15 -26.78 21.06 -13.07
CA ILE A 15 -25.68 20.44 -13.83
C ILE A 15 -24.31 20.83 -13.24
N PHE A 16 -24.11 22.10 -12.88
CA PHE A 16 -22.86 22.54 -12.25
C PHE A 16 -22.64 21.88 -10.89
N ILE A 17 -23.67 21.77 -10.06
CA ILE A 17 -23.61 21.10 -8.75
C ILE A 17 -23.30 19.62 -8.92
N ILE A 18 -23.99 18.92 -9.82
CA ILE A 18 -23.75 17.50 -10.10
C ILE A 18 -22.32 17.28 -10.60
N LYS A 19 -21.82 18.15 -11.48
CA LYS A 19 -20.44 18.06 -11.98
C LYS A 19 -19.41 18.28 -10.87
N ALA A 20 -19.64 19.24 -9.99
CA ALA A 20 -18.78 19.49 -8.83
C ALA A 20 -18.81 18.32 -7.85
N ALA A 21 -20.00 17.82 -7.52
CA ALA A 21 -20.20 16.66 -6.66
C ALA A 21 -19.53 15.40 -7.26
N TYR A 22 -19.70 15.13 -8.55
CA TYR A 22 -19.05 14.01 -9.22
C TYR A 22 -17.52 14.12 -9.19
N ARG A 23 -16.97 15.33 -9.40
CA ARG A 23 -15.53 15.57 -9.31
C ARG A 23 -15.00 15.30 -7.89
N LEU A 24 -15.71 15.77 -6.87
CA LEU A 24 -15.36 15.54 -5.47
C LEU A 24 -15.46 14.06 -5.12
N LEU A 25 -16.56 13.39 -5.49
CA LEU A 25 -16.75 11.95 -5.27
C LEU A 25 -15.66 11.13 -5.95
N ARG A 26 -15.29 11.44 -7.21
CA ARG A 26 -14.24 10.72 -7.93
C ARG A 26 -12.85 10.93 -7.30
N GLN A 27 -12.59 12.12 -6.76
CA GLN A 27 -11.33 12.40 -6.07
C GLN A 27 -11.28 11.70 -4.70
N SER A 28 -12.35 11.81 -3.92
CA SER A 28 -12.45 11.19 -2.59
C SER A 28 -12.54 9.67 -2.64
N THR A 29 -13.14 9.08 -3.68
CA THR A 29 -13.17 7.62 -3.84
C THR A 29 -11.78 7.05 -4.12
N GLY A 30 -10.92 7.74 -4.87
CA GLY A 30 -9.52 7.32 -5.04
C GLY A 30 -8.74 7.32 -3.73
N ASP A 31 -8.97 8.32 -2.88
CA ASP A 31 -8.33 8.41 -1.56
C ASP A 31 -8.91 7.42 -0.53
N LEU A 32 -10.20 7.06 -0.66
CA LEU A 32 -10.89 6.12 0.25
C LEU A 32 -10.76 4.65 -0.17
N LEU A 33 -10.50 4.34 -1.45
CA LEU A 33 -10.43 2.97 -1.98
C LEU A 33 -9.06 2.29 -1.77
N GLU A 34 -8.22 2.79 -0.84
CA GLU A 34 -6.88 2.23 -0.61
C GLU A 34 -6.11 2.09 -1.93
N GLN A 35 -6.12 3.13 -2.76
CA GLN A 35 -5.42 3.07 -4.03
C GLN A 35 -3.95 2.76 -3.78
N SER A 36 -3.51 1.60 -4.29
CA SER A 36 -2.12 1.15 -4.27
C SER A 36 -1.21 2.24 -4.81
N LEU A 37 0.01 2.29 -4.30
CA LEU A 37 1.04 3.15 -4.85
C LEU A 37 1.28 2.79 -6.33
N PRO A 38 1.80 3.72 -7.14
CA PRO A 38 2.16 3.42 -8.52
C PRO A 38 3.02 2.16 -8.66
N ASP A 39 2.79 1.36 -9.71
CA ASP A 39 3.46 0.07 -9.93
C ASP A 39 5.00 0.15 -9.88
N ASP A 40 5.59 1.26 -10.32
CA ASP A 40 7.04 1.50 -10.26
C ASP A 40 7.54 1.65 -8.82
N VAL A 41 6.75 2.28 -7.95
CA VAL A 41 7.02 2.41 -6.52
C VAL A 41 6.93 1.04 -5.85
N GLU A 42 5.87 0.27 -6.13
CA GLU A 42 5.72 -1.08 -5.58
C GLU A 42 6.86 -2.01 -6.00
N LYS A 43 7.28 -1.98 -7.27
CA LYS A 43 8.43 -2.75 -7.76
C LYS A 43 9.71 -2.41 -7.01
N ASN A 44 9.94 -1.14 -6.71
CA ASN A 44 11.10 -0.72 -5.93
C ASN A 44 11.01 -1.22 -4.46
N ILE A 45 9.83 -1.12 -3.83
CA ILE A 45 9.59 -1.70 -2.50
C ILE A 45 9.90 -3.20 -2.49
N MET A 46 9.42 -3.94 -3.50
CA MET A 46 9.71 -5.36 -3.66
C MET A 46 11.21 -5.62 -3.78
N GLN A 47 11.91 -4.85 -4.60
CA GLN A 47 13.35 -4.99 -4.81
C GLN A 47 14.15 -4.74 -3.53
N ILE A 48 13.79 -3.70 -2.76
CA ILE A 48 14.45 -3.38 -1.48
C ILE A 48 14.37 -4.57 -0.54
N ALA A 49 13.17 -5.12 -0.33
CA ALA A 49 12.97 -6.24 0.58
C ALA A 49 13.55 -7.56 0.06
N GLN A 50 13.48 -7.84 -1.24
CA GLN A 50 14.08 -9.05 -1.84
C GLN A 50 15.61 -9.03 -1.84
N SER A 51 16.23 -7.86 -1.77
CA SER A 51 17.69 -7.73 -1.67
C SER A 51 18.23 -7.96 -0.26
N GLU A 52 17.36 -8.13 0.74
CA GLU A 52 17.78 -8.48 2.10
C GLU A 52 18.23 -9.95 2.16
N PRO A 53 19.37 -10.27 2.81
CA PRO A 53 19.79 -11.65 3.00
C PRO A 53 18.72 -12.50 3.71
N ASP A 54 18.72 -13.80 3.41
CA ASP A 54 17.79 -14.78 3.97
C ASP A 54 16.29 -14.58 3.66
N VAL A 55 15.94 -13.55 2.89
CA VAL A 55 14.61 -13.43 2.29
C VAL A 55 14.52 -14.35 1.07
N SER A 56 13.78 -15.44 1.24
CA SER A 56 13.58 -16.46 0.20
C SER A 56 12.38 -16.17 -0.71
N GLY A 57 11.54 -15.20 -0.33
CA GLY A 57 10.42 -14.76 -1.16
C GLY A 57 9.57 -13.71 -0.46
N MET A 58 8.84 -12.94 -1.26
CA MET A 58 7.86 -11.96 -0.80
C MET A 58 6.49 -12.26 -1.41
N HIS A 59 5.44 -12.03 -0.65
CA HIS A 59 4.06 -12.03 -1.15
C HIS A 59 3.19 -11.06 -0.35
N HIS A 60 1.96 -10.86 -0.83
CA HIS A 60 0.95 -10.03 -0.16
C HIS A 60 1.46 -8.60 0.13
N LEU A 61 2.02 -7.94 -0.89
CA LEU A 61 2.36 -6.52 -0.79
C LEU A 61 1.07 -5.70 -0.87
N CYS A 62 0.80 -4.94 0.19
CA CYS A 62 -0.28 -3.98 0.25
C CYS A 62 0.33 -2.61 0.54
N THR A 63 0.13 -1.66 -0.37
CA THR A 63 0.58 -0.28 -0.18
C THR A 63 -0.61 0.66 -0.20
N ARG A 64 -0.56 1.72 0.62
CA ARG A 64 -1.59 2.75 0.65
C ARG A 64 -0.99 4.10 1.01
N ARG A 65 -1.59 5.18 0.48
CA ARG A 65 -1.24 6.55 0.85
C ARG A 65 -2.05 6.99 2.06
N LEU A 66 -1.37 7.56 3.05
CA LEU A 66 -1.95 8.09 4.30
C LEU A 66 -1.62 9.57 4.42
N GLY A 67 -2.43 10.42 3.78
CA GLY A 67 -2.14 11.84 3.66
C GLY A 67 -0.78 12.07 2.96
N ASN A 68 0.18 12.62 3.70
CA ASN A 68 1.55 12.86 3.23
C ASN A 68 2.52 11.70 3.48
N HIS A 69 2.04 10.59 4.05
CA HIS A 69 2.83 9.41 4.35
C HIS A 69 2.35 8.22 3.54
N ILE A 70 3.11 7.13 3.59
CA ILE A 70 2.71 5.86 3.00
C ILE A 70 2.70 4.78 4.09
N ALA A 71 1.82 3.81 3.92
CA ALA A 71 1.86 2.55 4.65
C ALA A 71 2.20 1.42 3.69
N ILE A 72 3.10 0.54 4.14
CA ILE A 72 3.60 -0.62 3.41
C ILE A 72 3.42 -1.83 4.32
N GLU A 73 2.66 -2.81 3.85
CA GLU A 73 2.43 -4.07 4.55
C GLU A 73 2.85 -5.22 3.62
N MET A 74 3.65 -6.16 4.11
CA MET A 74 4.16 -7.25 3.28
C MET A 74 4.44 -8.53 4.08
N HIS A 75 4.41 -9.67 3.39
CA HIS A 75 4.85 -10.95 3.96
C HIS A 75 6.18 -11.37 3.33
N ILE A 76 7.16 -11.70 4.16
CA ILE A 76 8.45 -12.25 3.75
C ILE A 76 8.61 -13.69 4.21
N ARG A 77 9.21 -14.52 3.35
CA ARG A 77 9.53 -15.91 3.65
C ARG A 77 11.00 -16.05 4.00
N MET A 78 11.28 -16.75 5.08
CA MET A 78 12.63 -16.97 5.60
C MET A 78 12.86 -18.43 6.00
N PRO A 79 14.13 -18.91 6.04
CA PRO A 79 14.45 -20.26 6.50
C PRO A 79 13.89 -20.55 7.91
N ALA A 80 13.30 -21.73 8.10
CA ALA A 80 12.70 -22.11 9.38
C ALA A 80 13.71 -22.29 10.53
N GLY A 81 14.97 -22.61 10.20
CA GLY A 81 16.05 -22.72 11.18
C GLY A 81 16.64 -21.38 11.65
N LEU A 82 16.18 -20.27 11.07
CA LEU A 82 16.64 -18.94 11.43
C LEU A 82 16.04 -18.56 12.80
N SER A 83 16.86 -18.08 13.74
CA SER A 83 16.33 -17.70 15.04
C SER A 83 15.37 -16.52 14.92
N LEU A 84 14.40 -16.42 15.84
CA LEU A 84 13.47 -15.29 15.87
C LEU A 84 14.20 -13.93 15.91
N TYR A 85 15.33 -13.87 16.62
CA TYR A 85 16.17 -12.68 16.68
C TYR A 85 16.74 -12.29 15.32
N GLU A 86 17.31 -13.26 14.60
CA GLU A 86 17.87 -13.02 13.26
C GLU A 86 16.76 -12.59 12.29
N ALA A 87 15.59 -13.24 12.34
CA ALA A 87 14.46 -12.92 11.47
C ALA A 87 13.97 -11.49 11.71
N HIS A 88 13.80 -11.14 12.99
CA HIS A 88 13.44 -9.78 13.40
C HIS A 88 14.49 -8.75 12.97
N ARG A 89 15.78 -9.10 13.02
CA ARG A 89 16.87 -8.21 12.56
C ARG A 89 16.76 -7.93 11.06
N HIS A 90 16.51 -8.94 10.24
CA HIS A 90 16.29 -8.76 8.79
C HIS A 90 15.05 -7.91 8.50
N ALA A 91 13.92 -8.19 9.17
CA ALA A 91 12.73 -7.35 9.05
C ALA A 91 12.99 -5.89 9.45
N THR A 92 13.74 -5.67 10.54
CA THR A 92 14.13 -4.33 11.00
C THR A 92 14.99 -3.61 9.96
N ASN A 93 15.95 -4.32 9.34
CA ASN A 93 16.80 -3.74 8.29
C ASN A 93 15.97 -3.34 7.06
N ILE A 94 15.04 -4.20 6.62
CA ILE A 94 14.11 -3.88 5.53
C ILE A 94 13.28 -2.64 5.87
N GLU A 95 12.69 -2.60 7.06
CA GLU A 95 11.92 -1.45 7.54
C GLU A 95 12.74 -0.16 7.51
N GLN A 96 13.97 -0.18 8.00
CA GLN A 96 14.85 0.97 7.99
C GLN A 96 15.18 1.45 6.57
N ARG A 97 15.43 0.52 5.65
CA ARG A 97 15.71 0.83 4.23
C ARG A 97 14.49 1.43 3.53
N LEU A 98 13.29 0.92 3.81
CA LEU A 98 12.04 1.49 3.28
C LEU A 98 11.77 2.88 3.85
N LYS A 99 11.98 3.09 5.15
CA LYS A 99 11.89 4.42 5.79
C LYS A 99 12.94 5.39 5.26
N ALA A 100 14.14 4.92 4.92
CA ALA A 100 15.15 5.75 4.28
C ALA A 100 14.75 6.17 2.85
N ALA A 101 14.11 5.28 2.10
CA ALA A 101 13.68 5.54 0.72
C ALA A 101 12.43 6.44 0.62
N TYR A 102 11.47 6.26 1.53
CA TYR A 102 10.14 6.89 1.45
C TYR A 102 9.81 7.87 2.58
N GLY A 103 10.73 8.04 3.53
CA GLY A 103 10.65 8.99 4.64
C GLY A 103 10.40 8.32 5.99
N PRO A 104 10.88 8.93 7.09
CA PRO A 104 10.90 8.31 8.42
C PRO A 104 9.50 8.06 9.00
N ALA A 105 8.49 8.81 8.55
CA ALA A 105 7.09 8.65 8.95
C ALA A 105 6.35 7.55 8.17
N THR A 106 7.03 6.82 7.27
CA THR A 106 6.48 5.66 6.58
C THR A 106 6.11 4.58 7.59
N HIS A 107 4.86 4.12 7.55
CA HIS A 107 4.41 2.99 8.35
C HIS A 107 4.76 1.69 7.63
N VAL A 108 5.48 0.79 8.30
CA VAL A 108 5.90 -0.48 7.70
C VAL A 108 5.50 -1.62 8.63
N VAL A 109 4.81 -2.62 8.08
CA VAL A 109 4.50 -3.87 8.79
C VAL A 109 5.01 -5.03 7.95
N ILE A 110 5.84 -5.87 8.55
CA ILE A 110 6.44 -7.02 7.89
C ILE A 110 6.04 -8.28 8.67
N HIS A 111 5.25 -9.15 8.03
CA HIS A 111 4.95 -10.47 8.56
C HIS A 111 6.03 -11.45 8.09
N MET A 112 6.74 -12.05 9.04
CA MET A 112 7.74 -13.08 8.75
C MET A 112 7.12 -14.46 8.80
N GLU A 113 7.28 -15.22 7.73
CA GLU A 113 6.80 -16.60 7.61
C GLU A 113 7.96 -17.56 7.29
N PRO A 114 7.92 -18.81 7.76
CA PRO A 114 8.80 -19.84 7.23
C PRO A 114 8.55 -20.08 5.74
N ILE A 115 9.57 -20.56 5.03
CA ILE A 115 9.42 -21.07 3.65
C ILE A 115 8.31 -22.13 3.61
N LYS A 116 7.47 -22.07 2.57
CA LYS A 116 6.46 -23.10 2.29
C LYS A 116 6.97 -24.05 1.20
N ASN A 117 6.95 -25.34 1.50
CA ASN A 117 7.18 -26.42 0.53
C ASN A 117 5.83 -27.16 0.35
N ASP A 118 5.33 -27.25 -0.88
CA ASP A 118 4.05 -27.90 -1.21
C ASP A 118 2.86 -27.41 -0.36
N GLY A 119 2.82 -26.11 -0.08
CA GLY A 119 1.76 -25.47 0.71
C GLY A 119 1.86 -25.65 2.23
N LYS A 120 2.88 -26.38 2.73
CA LYS A 120 3.14 -26.56 4.16
C LYS A 120 4.36 -25.77 4.61
N TYR A 121 4.32 -25.22 5.82
CA TYR A 121 5.50 -24.58 6.42
C TYR A 121 6.62 -25.60 6.61
N ALA A 122 7.82 -25.28 6.13
CA ALA A 122 9.00 -26.06 6.41
C ALA A 122 9.27 -26.03 7.92
N SER A 123 9.45 -27.20 8.52
CA SER A 123 9.84 -27.30 9.93
C SER A 123 11.34 -27.00 10.08
N PRO A 124 11.77 -26.39 11.19
CA PRO A 124 13.17 -26.42 11.57
C PRO A 124 13.56 -27.90 11.77
N ILE A 125 14.68 -28.33 11.16
CA ILE A 125 15.28 -29.65 11.41
C ILE A 125 15.97 -29.63 12.76
#